data_AF-A0A7J6NNQ1-F1
#
_entry.id   AF-A0A7J6NNQ1-F1
#
_cell.length_a   1.000
_cell.length_b   1.000
_cell.length_c   1.000
_cell.angle_alpha   90.00
_cell.angle_beta   90.00
_cell.angle_gamma   90.00
#
_symmetry.space_group_name_H-M   'P 1'
#
loop_
_entity.id
_entity.type
_entity.pdbx_description
1 polymer ?
#
loop_
_entity_poly.entity_id
_entity_poly.type
_entity_poly.pdbx_seq_one_letter_code
_entity_poly.pdbx_strand_id
1 'polypeptide(L)'
;MSILAANGRLNLDTFSTEFIKTFWAPSAVTIGWLIQYGMVDAICVGASRNYFKWGFPKGAEGAPDPLRRAMRVHMNQAENSDHMLFSMWLCALCGLPGFAATCGAVWVALRHMYGFTYRMTKGSLKAILKFTFPSYAVVQILYFKVAQRILKVAFDLDDIKSHLVAGGGLIAVNLFTLGVAMCQRKHCEVWDKNQKEA
;
A
#
# COMPACT_ATOMS: atom_id res chain seq x y z
N MET A 1 -11.95 2.57 -27.79
CA MET A 1 -13.17 1.83 -28.18
C MET A 1 -14.01 1.64 -26.94
N SER A 2 -15.25 2.14 -26.96
CA SER A 2 -16.20 1.99 -25.86
C SER A 2 -16.67 0.53 -25.81
N ILE A 3 -16.44 -0.14 -24.67
CA ILE A 3 -16.96 -1.49 -24.38
C ILE A 3 -18.51 -1.50 -24.37
N LEU A 4 -19.15 -0.33 -24.36
CA LEU A 4 -20.59 -0.18 -24.24
C LEU A 4 -21.33 0.03 -25.56
N ALA A 5 -20.63 0.15 -26.69
CA ALA A 5 -21.24 0.63 -27.94
C ALA A 5 -21.53 -0.44 -29.01
N ALA A 6 -21.26 -1.73 -28.77
CA ALA A 6 -21.47 -2.76 -29.80
C ALA A 6 -22.31 -3.94 -29.27
N ASN A 7 -23.58 -3.93 -29.68
CA ASN A 7 -24.52 -5.06 -29.74
C ASN A 7 -25.08 -5.63 -28.41
N GLY A 8 -26.40 -5.50 -28.28
CA GLY A 8 -27.25 -5.77 -27.12
C GLY A 8 -27.37 -7.21 -26.61
N ARG A 9 -26.30 -8.01 -26.64
CA ARG A 9 -26.16 -9.21 -25.80
C ARG A 9 -24.70 -9.34 -25.37
N LEU A 10 -24.35 -8.74 -24.23
CA LEU A 10 -23.15 -9.10 -23.49
C LEU A 10 -23.32 -10.58 -23.07
N ASN A 11 -22.79 -11.48 -23.89
CA ASN A 11 -22.65 -12.87 -23.52
C ASN A 11 -21.68 -12.90 -22.32
N LEU A 12 -22.09 -13.47 -21.19
CA LEU A 12 -21.32 -13.44 -19.93
C LEU A 12 -19.87 -13.94 -20.14
N ASP A 13 -19.72 -14.88 -21.07
CA ASP A 13 -18.45 -15.49 -21.48
C ASP A 13 -17.50 -14.49 -22.17
N THR A 14 -18.04 -13.54 -22.95
CA THR A 14 -17.24 -12.52 -23.63
C THR A 14 -16.77 -11.45 -22.64
N PHE A 15 -17.65 -11.03 -21.72
CA PHE A 15 -17.29 -10.06 -20.68
C PHE A 15 -16.19 -10.61 -19.76
N SER A 16 -16.34 -11.86 -19.30
CA SER A 16 -15.36 -12.49 -18.41
C SER A 16 -13.99 -12.67 -19.09
N THR A 17 -13.96 -13.11 -20.34
CA THR A 17 -12.71 -13.32 -21.09
C THR A 17 -11.94 -12.01 -21.31
N GLU A 18 -12.62 -10.95 -21.76
CA GLU A 18 -11.97 -9.66 -22.01
C GLU A 18 -11.56 -8.95 -20.71
N PHE A 19 -12.35 -9.11 -19.63
CA PHE A 19 -11.97 -8.66 -18.31
C PHE A 19 -10.67 -9.34 -17.84
N ILE A 20 -10.60 -10.67 -17.93
CA ILE A 20 -9.40 -11.43 -17.55
C ILE A 20 -8.20 -10.98 -18.38
N LYS A 21 -8.33 -10.90 -19.71
CA LYS A 21 -7.25 -10.42 -20.59
C LYS A 21 -6.77 -9.00 -20.26
N THR A 22 -7.67 -8.13 -19.81
CA THR A 22 -7.34 -6.74 -19.47
C THR A 22 -6.70 -6.63 -18.08
N PHE A 23 -7.17 -7.41 -17.10
CA PHE A 23 -6.84 -7.24 -15.68
C PHE A 23 -6.05 -8.40 -15.08
N TRP A 24 -5.56 -9.36 -15.87
CA TRP A 24 -4.76 -10.48 -15.35
C TRP A 24 -3.51 -9.99 -14.60
N ALA A 25 -2.84 -8.94 -15.08
CA ALA A 25 -1.59 -8.48 -14.46
C ALA A 25 -1.81 -7.83 -13.08
N PRO A 26 -2.75 -6.87 -12.88
CA PRO A 26 -3.11 -6.40 -11.54
C PRO A 26 -3.64 -7.52 -10.62
N SER A 27 -4.36 -8.50 -11.18
CA SER A 27 -4.81 -9.68 -10.44
C SER A 27 -3.64 -10.54 -9.96
N ALA A 28 -2.66 -10.79 -10.83
CA ALA A 28 -1.44 -11.54 -10.47
C ALA A 28 -0.63 -10.83 -9.38
N VAL A 29 -0.53 -9.49 -9.43
CA VAL A 29 0.08 -8.71 -8.33
C VAL A 29 -0.69 -8.90 -7.03
N THR A 30 -2.03 -8.83 -7.07
CA THR A 30 -2.87 -9.01 -5.88
C THR A 30 -2.64 -10.41 -5.28
N ILE A 31 -2.59 -11.45 -6.12
CA ILE A 31 -2.27 -12.82 -5.69
C ILE A 31 -0.87 -12.89 -5.08
N GLY A 32 0.14 -12.30 -5.73
CA GLY A 32 1.51 -12.23 -5.22
C GLY A 32 1.59 -11.56 -3.85
N TRP A 33 0.84 -10.47 -3.65
CA TRP A 33 0.71 -9.82 -2.35
C TRP A 33 0.04 -10.72 -1.31
N LEU A 34 -1.06 -11.40 -1.66
CA LEU A 34 -1.77 -12.30 -0.74
C LEU A 34 -0.89 -13.48 -0.31
N ILE A 35 -0.07 -14.02 -1.21
CA ILE A 35 0.91 -15.05 -0.86
C ILE A 35 1.95 -14.48 0.10
N GLN A 36 2.50 -13.30 -0.20
CA GLN A 36 3.49 -12.67 0.68
C GLN A 36 2.94 -12.36 2.07
N TYR A 37 1.81 -11.66 2.16
CA TYR A 37 1.22 -11.28 3.43
C TYR A 37 0.63 -12.48 4.17
N GLY A 38 -0.26 -13.23 3.50
CA GLY A 38 -1.04 -14.30 4.09
C GLY A 38 -0.23 -15.57 4.36
N MET A 39 0.71 -15.92 3.48
CA MET A 39 1.55 -17.10 3.70
C MET A 39 2.84 -16.70 4.41
N VAL A 40 3.64 -15.79 3.86
CA VAL A 40 4.97 -15.54 4.43
C VAL A 40 4.87 -14.80 5.77
N ASP A 41 4.22 -13.65 5.81
CA ASP A 41 4.23 -12.81 7.02
C ASP A 41 3.42 -13.43 8.17
N ALA A 42 2.25 -14.04 7.88
CA ALA A 42 1.46 -14.71 8.91
C ALA A 42 2.13 -15.98 9.45
N ILE A 43 2.72 -16.83 8.60
CA ILE A 43 3.47 -18.02 9.05
C ILE A 43 4.68 -17.60 9.87
N CYS A 44 5.38 -16.51 9.50
CA CYS A 44 6.50 -16.01 10.30
C CYS A 44 6.07 -15.65 11.74
N VAL A 45 4.89 -15.02 11.91
CA VAL A 45 4.32 -14.76 13.24
C VAL A 45 3.96 -16.06 13.95
N GLY A 46 3.28 -16.99 13.27
CA GLY A 46 2.89 -18.28 13.82
C GLY A 46 4.08 -19.13 14.28
N ALA A 47 5.11 -19.24 13.46
CA ALA A 47 6.36 -19.94 13.76
C ALA A 47 7.06 -19.32 14.96
N SER A 48 7.14 -17.98 15.02
CA SER A 48 7.71 -17.26 16.15
C SER A 48 6.91 -17.48 17.43
N ARG A 49 5.57 -17.45 17.37
CA ARG A 49 4.70 -17.74 18.52
C ARG A 49 4.91 -19.16 19.03
N ASN A 50 4.98 -20.14 18.13
CA ASN A 50 5.20 -21.54 18.51
C ASN A 50 6.58 -21.75 19.14
N TYR A 51 7.62 -21.12 18.59
CA TYR A 51 8.99 -21.22 19.11
C TYR A 51 9.10 -20.65 20.54
N PHE A 52 8.58 -19.45 20.77
CA PHE A 52 8.61 -18.79 22.07
C PHE A 52 7.47 -19.20 23.02
N LYS A 53 6.64 -20.20 22.64
CA LYS A 53 5.44 -20.62 23.38
C LYS A 53 4.53 -19.44 23.77
N TRP A 54 4.40 -18.48 22.85
CA TRP A 54 3.64 -17.25 23.03
C TRP A 54 2.17 -17.45 22.66
N GLY A 55 1.41 -17.99 23.62
CA GLY A 55 0.00 -18.34 23.48
C GLY A 55 -0.91 -17.17 23.11
N PHE A 56 -2.08 -17.50 22.57
CA PHE A 56 -3.16 -16.53 22.31
C PHE A 56 -3.97 -16.29 23.60
N PRO A 57 -4.56 -15.08 23.80
CA PRO A 57 -4.62 -13.92 22.91
C PRO A 57 -3.49 -12.88 23.12
N LYS A 58 -2.31 -13.29 23.63
CA LYS A 58 -1.26 -12.32 24.02
C LYS A 58 -0.81 -11.45 22.84
N GLY A 59 -0.77 -10.13 23.07
CA GLY A 59 -0.29 -9.12 22.14
C GLY A 59 1.24 -9.04 22.08
N ALA A 60 1.74 -7.87 21.66
CA ALA A 60 3.17 -7.59 21.51
C ALA A 60 3.87 -7.17 22.82
N GLU A 61 3.09 -6.85 23.86
CA GLU A 61 3.60 -6.44 25.16
C GLU A 61 4.31 -7.61 25.86
N GLY A 62 5.56 -7.38 26.30
CA GLY A 62 6.40 -8.41 26.89
C GLY A 62 6.87 -9.50 25.93
N ALA A 63 6.51 -9.43 24.63
CA ALA A 63 6.91 -10.44 23.65
C ALA A 63 8.43 -10.36 23.38
N PRO A 64 9.10 -11.51 23.19
CA PRO A 64 10.48 -11.53 22.75
C PRO A 64 10.67 -10.71 21.47
N ASP A 65 11.80 -10.00 21.40
CA ASP A 65 12.05 -9.01 20.35
C ASP A 65 11.85 -9.54 18.91
N PRO A 66 12.30 -10.76 18.52
CA PRO A 66 12.03 -11.30 17.19
C PRO A 66 10.54 -11.49 16.89
N LEU A 67 9.77 -11.97 17.86
CA LEU A 67 8.32 -12.14 17.73
C LEU A 67 7.62 -10.78 17.63
N ARG A 68 8.01 -9.82 18.47
CA ARG A 68 7.48 -8.45 18.44
C ARG A 68 7.70 -7.80 17.06
N ARG A 69 8.89 -7.99 16.46
CA ARG A 69 9.17 -7.53 15.10
C ARG A 69 8.32 -8.24 14.05
N ALA A 70 8.17 -9.55 14.12
CA ALA A 70 7.31 -10.30 13.20
C ALA A 70 5.85 -9.80 13.25
N MET A 71 5.31 -9.59 14.46
CA MET A 71 3.98 -9.02 14.66
C MET A 71 3.86 -7.60 14.08
N ARG A 72 4.87 -6.74 14.31
CA ARG A 72 4.88 -5.36 13.79
C ARG A 72 4.94 -5.33 12.27
N VAL A 73 5.74 -6.19 11.65
CA VAL A 73 5.78 -6.32 10.19
C VAL A 73 4.40 -6.70 9.67
N HIS A 74 3.78 -7.75 10.22
CA HIS A 74 2.47 -8.21 9.78
C HIS A 74 1.41 -7.09 9.87
N MET A 75 1.35 -6.38 11.01
CA MET A 75 0.42 -5.23 11.16
C MET A 75 0.71 -4.13 10.14
N ASN A 76 1.98 -3.74 9.97
CA ASN A 76 2.33 -2.68 9.03
C ASN A 76 2.04 -3.06 7.58
N GLN A 77 2.19 -4.33 7.22
CA GLN A 77 1.85 -4.82 5.89
C GLN A 77 0.34 -4.68 5.62
N ALA A 78 -0.50 -5.03 6.59
CA ALA A 78 -1.95 -4.84 6.51
C ALA A 78 -2.35 -3.36 6.41
N GLU A 79 -1.80 -2.50 7.29
CA GLU A 79 -2.06 -1.05 7.27
C GLU A 79 -1.73 -0.40 5.91
N ASN A 80 -0.73 -0.93 5.20
CA ASN A 80 -0.26 -0.34 3.95
C ASN A 80 -0.88 -0.97 2.70
N SER A 81 -1.41 -2.20 2.79
CA SER A 81 -1.99 -2.88 1.63
C SER A 81 -3.22 -2.17 1.10
N ASP A 82 -4.04 -1.59 1.97
CA ASP A 82 -5.29 -0.97 1.55
C ASP A 82 -5.02 0.18 0.57
N HIS A 83 -4.15 1.11 0.97
CA HIS A 83 -3.73 2.23 0.12
C HIS A 83 -3.19 1.78 -1.23
N MET A 84 -2.36 0.73 -1.24
CA MET A 84 -1.76 0.24 -2.47
C MET A 84 -2.78 -0.48 -3.36
N LEU A 85 -3.53 -1.44 -2.83
CA LEU A 85 -4.46 -2.24 -3.62
C LEU A 85 -5.57 -1.37 -4.20
N PHE A 86 -6.15 -0.46 -3.40
CA PHE A 86 -7.18 0.45 -3.90
C PHE A 86 -6.63 1.37 -4.99
N SER A 87 -5.47 1.99 -4.79
CA SER A 87 -4.89 2.89 -5.79
C SER A 87 -4.47 2.16 -7.08
N MET A 88 -3.94 0.95 -6.97
CA MET A 88 -3.60 0.10 -8.12
C MET A 88 -4.84 -0.26 -8.92
N TRP A 89 -5.90 -0.77 -8.26
CA TRP A 89 -7.12 -1.16 -8.95
C TRP A 89 -7.85 0.04 -9.55
N LEU A 90 -7.92 1.18 -8.85
CA LEU A 90 -8.46 2.42 -9.44
C LEU A 90 -7.66 2.84 -10.68
N CYS A 91 -6.34 2.79 -10.64
CA CYS A 91 -5.50 3.10 -11.79
C CYS A 91 -5.75 2.14 -12.97
N ALA A 92 -5.87 0.85 -12.69
CA ALA A 92 -6.21 -0.15 -13.69
C ALA A 92 -7.58 0.12 -14.32
N LEU A 93 -8.60 0.38 -13.50
CA LEU A 93 -9.97 0.69 -13.93
C LEU A 93 -10.06 2.02 -14.70
N CYS A 94 -9.17 2.98 -14.43
CA CYS A 94 -9.02 4.21 -15.23
C CYS A 94 -8.34 3.98 -16.60
N GLY A 95 -8.11 2.73 -17.00
CA GLY A 95 -7.61 2.33 -18.31
C GLY A 95 -6.09 2.19 -18.38
N LEU A 96 -5.40 2.06 -17.24
CA LEU A 96 -3.95 1.87 -17.17
C LEU A 96 -3.53 0.57 -16.46
N PRO A 97 -4.08 -0.61 -16.83
CA PRO A 97 -3.85 -1.86 -16.09
C PRO A 97 -2.38 -2.29 -16.08
N GLY A 98 -1.64 -2.14 -17.19
CA GLY A 98 -0.22 -2.51 -17.25
C GLY A 98 0.69 -1.63 -16.38
N PHE A 99 0.41 -0.32 -16.36
CA PHE A 99 1.13 0.62 -15.48
C PHE A 99 0.82 0.33 -14.00
N ALA A 100 -0.46 0.14 -13.67
CA ALA A 100 -0.89 -0.22 -12.33
C ALA A 100 -0.21 -1.51 -11.83
N ALA A 101 -0.17 -2.55 -12.66
CA ALA A 101 0.50 -3.81 -12.32
C ALA A 101 2.02 -3.63 -12.12
N THR A 102 2.67 -2.77 -12.91
CA THR A 102 4.11 -2.51 -12.78
C THR A 102 4.42 -1.84 -11.44
N CYS A 103 3.69 -0.79 -11.09
CA CYS A 103 3.76 -0.16 -9.77
C CYS A 103 3.46 -1.17 -8.66
N GLY A 104 2.41 -1.97 -8.86
CA GLY A 104 2.03 -3.13 -8.07
C GLY A 104 3.20 -4.04 -7.70
N ALA A 105 3.85 -4.61 -8.72
CA ALA A 105 4.95 -5.54 -8.57
C ALA A 105 6.16 -4.91 -7.86
N VAL A 106 6.52 -3.68 -8.22
CA VAL A 106 7.60 -2.93 -7.55
C VAL A 106 7.29 -2.75 -6.07
N TRP A 107 6.06 -2.36 -5.74
CA TRP A 107 5.64 -2.20 -4.35
C TRP A 107 5.71 -3.52 -3.57
N VAL A 108 5.19 -4.62 -4.13
CA VAL A 108 5.25 -5.94 -3.48
C VAL A 108 6.70 -6.33 -3.17
N ALA A 109 7.61 -6.16 -4.13
CA ALA A 109 9.04 -6.45 -3.94
C ALA A 109 9.67 -5.57 -2.85
N LEU A 110 9.38 -4.28 -2.82
CA LEU A 110 9.84 -3.37 -1.77
C LEU A 110 9.32 -3.79 -0.39
N ARG A 111 8.05 -4.17 -0.31
CA ARG A 111 7.41 -4.64 0.93
C ARG A 111 7.94 -6.01 1.38
N HIS A 112 8.39 -6.85 0.45
CA HIS A 112 9.06 -8.11 0.77
C HIS A 112 10.38 -7.84 1.46
N MET A 113 11.21 -6.99 0.85
CA MET A 113 12.53 -6.60 1.36
C MET A 113 12.43 -5.85 2.69
N TYR A 114 11.41 -4.99 2.86
CA TYR A 114 11.07 -4.38 4.14
C TYR A 114 10.83 -5.44 5.22
N GLY A 115 9.92 -6.38 4.96
CA GLY A 115 9.49 -7.36 5.97
C GLY A 115 10.64 -8.29 6.37
N PHE A 116 11.41 -8.75 5.39
CA PHE A 116 12.61 -9.55 5.62
C PHE A 116 13.64 -8.80 6.46
N THR A 117 14.00 -7.58 6.07
CA THR A 117 15.02 -6.78 6.75
C THR A 117 14.61 -6.47 8.19
N TYR A 118 13.34 -6.08 8.41
CA TYR A 118 12.81 -5.76 9.73
C TYR A 118 12.87 -6.99 10.66
N ARG A 119 12.51 -8.19 10.16
CA ARG A 119 12.60 -9.42 10.97
C ARG A 119 14.05 -9.77 11.34
N MET A 120 14.95 -9.72 10.36
CA MET A 120 16.30 -10.28 10.48
C MET A 120 17.31 -9.36 11.17
N THR A 121 17.21 -8.05 10.97
CA THR A 121 18.13 -7.10 11.62
C THR A 121 17.53 -6.61 12.93
N LYS A 122 18.35 -6.09 13.85
CA LYS A 122 17.89 -5.26 14.99
C LYS A 122 17.37 -3.89 14.49
N GLY A 123 16.47 -3.93 13.51
CA GLY A 123 15.68 -2.87 12.92
C GLY A 123 16.27 -1.48 13.04
N SER A 124 17.43 -1.22 12.42
CA SER A 124 17.87 0.16 12.32
C SER A 124 16.85 0.90 11.45
N LEU A 125 16.36 2.04 11.96
CA LEU A 125 15.34 2.84 11.27
C LEU A 125 15.77 3.13 9.83
N LYS A 126 17.06 3.43 9.63
CA LYS A 126 17.66 3.67 8.31
C LYS A 126 17.52 2.48 7.35
N ALA A 127 17.74 1.25 7.82
CA ALA A 127 17.62 0.06 6.98
C ALA A 127 16.18 -0.20 6.51
N ILE A 128 15.22 0.07 7.41
CA ILE A 128 13.79 -0.11 7.12
C ILE A 128 13.29 1.00 6.19
N LEU A 129 13.68 2.26 6.45
CA LEU A 129 13.27 3.43 5.66
C LEU A 129 13.70 3.34 4.19
N LYS A 130 14.81 2.66 3.90
CA LYS A 130 15.28 2.39 2.53
C LYS A 130 14.22 1.74 1.65
N PHE A 131 13.34 0.92 2.23
CA PHE A 131 12.27 0.24 1.49
C PHE A 131 10.91 0.92 1.67
N THR A 132 10.68 1.50 2.86
CA THR A 132 9.44 2.20 3.16
C THR A 132 9.23 3.44 2.28
N PHE A 133 10.22 4.32 2.16
CA PHE A 133 10.07 5.56 1.38
C PHE A 133 9.74 5.29 -0.10
N PRO A 134 10.48 4.44 -0.82
CA PRO A 134 10.13 4.08 -2.18
C PRO A 134 8.74 3.44 -2.29
N SER A 135 8.34 2.62 -1.32
CA SER A 135 7.01 1.99 -1.35
C SER A 135 5.88 3.04 -1.26
N TYR A 136 6.05 4.09 -0.44
CA TYR A 136 5.11 5.20 -0.40
C TYR A 136 5.15 6.03 -1.67
N ALA A 137 6.34 6.28 -2.25
CA ALA A 137 6.46 7.00 -3.50
C ALA A 137 5.68 6.31 -4.64
N VAL A 138 5.70 4.98 -4.71
CA VAL A 138 4.90 4.21 -5.69
C VAL A 138 3.40 4.45 -5.52
N VAL A 139 2.89 4.46 -4.28
CA VAL A 139 1.48 4.77 -4.01
C VAL A 139 1.13 6.21 -4.42
N GLN A 140 2.02 7.17 -4.14
CA GLN A 140 1.84 8.58 -4.55
C GLN A 140 1.81 8.73 -6.08
N ILE A 141 2.62 7.97 -6.81
CA ILE A 141 2.60 7.92 -8.28
C ILE A 141 1.25 7.41 -8.78
N LEU A 142 0.68 6.38 -8.15
CA LEU A 142 -0.65 5.88 -8.50
C LEU A 142 -1.74 6.92 -8.23
N TYR A 143 -1.73 7.58 -7.05
CA TYR A 143 -2.66 8.67 -6.75
C TYR A 143 -2.58 9.80 -7.78
N PHE A 144 -1.37 10.23 -8.12
CA PHE A 144 -1.16 11.25 -9.15
C PHE A 144 -1.78 10.83 -10.48
N LYS A 145 -1.49 9.60 -10.95
CA LYS A 145 -1.97 9.13 -12.25
C LYS A 145 -3.48 8.93 -12.29
N VAL A 146 -4.09 8.45 -11.21
CA VAL A 146 -5.55 8.35 -11.10
C VAL A 146 -6.18 9.75 -11.14
N ALA A 147 -5.69 10.69 -10.32
CA ALA A 147 -6.20 12.06 -10.28
C ALA A 147 -6.05 12.75 -11.64
N GLN A 148 -4.87 12.68 -12.27
CA GLN A 148 -4.61 13.22 -13.59
C GLN A 148 -5.59 12.67 -14.64
N ARG A 149 -5.83 11.34 -14.62
CA ARG A 149 -6.72 10.69 -15.58
C ARG A 149 -8.18 11.09 -15.39
N ILE A 150 -8.65 11.15 -14.13
CA ILE A 150 -9.99 11.63 -13.81
C ILE A 150 -10.15 13.08 -14.25
N LEU A 151 -9.19 13.95 -13.95
CA LEU A 151 -9.21 15.35 -14.37
C LEU A 151 -9.30 15.51 -15.89
N LYS A 152 -8.53 14.72 -16.63
CA LYS A 152 -8.57 14.73 -18.10
C LYS A 152 -9.91 14.25 -18.66
N VAL A 153 -10.48 13.18 -18.11
CA VAL A 153 -11.68 12.55 -18.67
C VAL A 153 -12.97 13.23 -18.21
N ALA A 154 -13.07 13.61 -16.92
CA ALA A 154 -14.29 14.14 -16.34
C ALA A 154 -14.42 15.66 -16.49
N PHE A 155 -13.31 16.38 -16.60
CA PHE A 155 -13.30 17.85 -16.67
C PHE A 155 -12.69 18.39 -17.97
N ASP A 156 -12.39 17.52 -18.94
CA ASP A 156 -11.82 17.85 -20.25
C ASP A 156 -10.59 18.77 -20.17
N LEU A 157 -9.79 18.60 -19.11
CA LEU A 157 -8.56 19.36 -18.96
C LEU A 157 -7.51 18.85 -19.95
N ASP A 158 -6.82 19.79 -20.60
CA ASP A 158 -5.64 19.46 -21.40
C ASP A 158 -4.55 18.77 -20.56
N ASP A 159 -3.58 18.16 -21.25
CA ASP A 159 -2.55 17.39 -20.56
C ASP A 159 -1.75 18.25 -19.58
N ILE A 160 -1.40 19.48 -19.93
CA ILE A 160 -0.58 20.33 -19.05
C ILE A 160 -1.38 20.71 -17.79
N LYS A 161 -2.64 21.16 -17.96
CA LYS A 161 -3.52 21.54 -16.86
C LYS A 161 -3.81 20.37 -15.93
N SER A 162 -4.12 19.19 -16.48
CA SER A 162 -4.40 18.00 -15.65
C SER A 162 -3.18 17.57 -14.83
N HIS A 163 -1.95 17.67 -15.36
CA HIS A 163 -0.73 17.40 -14.60
C HIS A 163 -0.51 18.43 -13.48
N LEU A 164 -0.69 19.72 -13.78
CA LEU A 164 -0.49 20.80 -12.79
C LEU A 164 -1.52 20.70 -11.66
N VAL A 165 -2.79 20.48 -11.97
CA VAL A 165 -3.85 20.37 -10.96
C VAL A 165 -3.68 19.11 -10.12
N ALA A 166 -3.42 17.95 -10.74
CA ALA A 166 -3.16 16.72 -9.99
C ALA A 166 -1.91 16.84 -9.10
N GLY A 167 -0.83 17.43 -9.63
CA GLY A 167 0.42 17.62 -8.92
C GLY A 167 0.28 18.60 -7.76
N GLY A 168 -0.32 19.76 -8.01
CA GLY A 168 -0.61 20.77 -6.98
C GLY A 168 -1.52 20.23 -5.88
N GLY A 169 -2.58 19.50 -6.25
CA GLY A 169 -3.47 18.85 -5.28
C GLY A 169 -2.75 17.83 -4.41
N LEU A 170 -1.91 16.98 -5.01
CA LEU A 170 -1.14 15.98 -4.27
C LEU A 170 -0.10 16.62 -3.33
N ILE A 171 0.56 17.70 -3.75
CA ILE A 171 1.47 18.47 -2.90
C ILE A 171 0.71 19.08 -1.71
N ALA A 172 -0.45 19.69 -1.96
CA ALA A 172 -1.27 20.29 -0.92
C ALA A 172 -1.71 19.25 0.13
N VAL A 173 -2.17 18.07 -0.31
CA VAL A 173 -2.54 16.97 0.59
C VAL A 173 -1.33 16.49 1.40
N ASN A 174 -0.17 16.31 0.78
CA ASN A 174 1.03 15.88 1.51
C ASN A 174 1.51 16.91 2.54
N LEU A 175 1.46 18.21 2.21
CA LEU A 175 1.77 19.28 3.16
C LEU A 175 0.78 19.29 4.35
N PHE A 176 -0.52 19.10 4.06
CA PHE A 176 -1.53 18.99 5.10
C PHE A 176 -1.26 17.78 6.01
N THR A 177 -0.97 16.60 5.45
CA THR A 177 -0.63 15.39 6.21
C THR A 177 0.61 15.59 7.08
N LEU A 178 1.64 16.27 6.57
CA LEU A 178 2.83 16.62 7.35
C LEU A 178 2.49 17.54 8.52
N GLY A 179 1.66 18.55 8.31
CA GLY A 179 1.17 19.43 9.37
C GLY A 179 0.44 18.66 10.47
N VAL A 180 -0.48 17.75 10.09
CA VAL A 180 -1.18 16.87 11.04
C VAL A 180 -0.22 15.98 11.81
N ALA A 181 0.76 15.38 11.14
CA ALA A 181 1.78 14.53 11.79
C ALA A 181 2.65 15.33 12.78
N MET A 182 3.01 16.57 12.47
CA MET A 182 3.75 17.45 13.37
C MET A 182 2.93 17.82 14.61
N CYS A 183 1.65 18.13 14.44
CA CYS A 183 0.74 18.37 15.57
C CYS A 183 0.62 17.14 16.48
N GLN A 184 0.45 15.95 15.89
CA GLN A 184 0.40 14.69 16.64
C GLN A 184 1.69 14.45 17.44
N ARG A 185 2.85 14.69 16.82
CA ARG A 185 4.14 14.57 17.49
C ARG A 185 4.23 15.49 18.71
N LYS A 186 3.84 16.76 18.56
CA LYS A 186 3.85 17.73 19.66
C LYS A 186 2.94 17.29 20.82
N HIS A 187 1.76 16.73 20.50
CA HIS A 187 0.86 16.19 21.51
C HIS A 187 1.49 15.01 22.28
N CYS A 188 2.19 14.10 21.59
CA CYS A 188 2.92 13.02 22.24
C CYS A 188 4.05 13.53 23.14
N GLU A 189 4.79 14.56 22.71
CA GLU A 189 5.86 15.18 23.52
C GLU A 189 5.31 15.80 24.82
N VAL A 190 4.15 16.46 24.77
CA VAL A 190 3.48 17.02 25.95
C VAL A 190 3.00 15.90 26.89
N TRP A 191 2.41 14.84 26.34
CA TRP A 191 1.96 13.70 27.15
C TRP A 191 3.11 13.02 27.89
N ASP A 192 4.23 12.76 27.20
CA ASP A 192 5.42 12.15 27.79
C ASP A 192 6.02 13.00 28.92
N LYS A 193 6.00 14.34 28.75
CA LYS A 193 6.42 15.26 29.81
C LYS A 193 5.52 15.14 31.06
N ASN A 194 4.20 15.12 30.88
CA ASN A 194 3.25 15.01 31.99
C ASN A 194 3.38 13.68 32.76
N GLN A 195 3.71 12.58 32.07
CA GLN A 195 3.93 11.27 32.70
C GLN A 195 5.21 11.22 33.54
N LYS A 196 6.21 12.07 33.25
CA LYS A 196 7.47 12.15 34.00
C LYS A 196 7.37 13.06 35.23
N GLU A 197 6.40 13.97 35.25
CA GLU A 197 6.14 14.90 36.34
C GLU A 197 5.11 14.36 37.37
N ALA A 198 4.42 13.26 37.04
CA ALA A 198 3.46 12.55 37.89
C ALA A 198 4.12 11.38 38.63
#